data_AF-A0A3A9SQ91-F1
#
_entry.id   AF-A0A3A9SQ91-F1
#
_cell.length_a   1.000
_cell.length_b   1.000
_cell.length_c   1.000
_cell.angle_alpha   90.00
_cell.angle_beta   90.00
_cell.angle_gamma   90.00
#
_symmetry.space_group_name_H-M   'P 1'
#
loop_
_entity.id
_entity.type
_entity.pdbx_description
1 polymer ?
#
loop_
_entity_poly.entity_id
_entity_poly.type
_entity_poly.pdbx_seq_one_letter_code
_entity_poly.pdbx_strand_id
1 'polypeptide(L)' 'MGNKQELLDLIDKAGKGSIEAAEAIAEGYFKGSFDDKPNLTKAKKWASYAAKHGSEKAAEILAKL' A
#
# COMPACT_ATOMS: atom_id res chain seq x y z
N MET A 1 14.63 0.96 -13.15
CA MET A 1 13.51 -0.01 -13.26
C MET A 1 12.29 0.70 -12.68
N GLY A 2 11.21 0.83 -13.45
CA GLY A 2 10.12 1.75 -13.10
C GLY A 2 9.29 1.26 -11.92
N ASN A 3 8.87 2.19 -11.05
CA ASN A 3 8.03 1.97 -9.86
C ASN A 3 6.76 1.15 -10.14
N LYS A 4 6.35 1.08 -11.41
CA LYS A 4 5.23 0.28 -11.91
C LYS A 4 5.47 -1.23 -11.80
N GLN A 5 6.69 -1.72 -12.00
CA GLN A 5 7.00 -3.16 -11.88
C GLN A 5 6.96 -3.60 -10.42
N GLU A 6 7.48 -2.78 -9.51
CA GLU A 6 7.40 -3.01 -8.07
C GLU A 6 5.96 -3.01 -7.58
N LEU A 7 5.14 -2.05 -8.05
CA LEU A 7 3.71 -2.04 -7.74
C LEU A 7 3.02 -3.36 -8.15
N LEU A 8 3.30 -3.86 -9.35
CA LEU A 8 2.69 -5.11 -9.84
C LEU A 8 3.12 -6.32 -8.99
N ASP A 9 4.40 -6.41 -8.64
CA ASP A 9 4.93 -7.47 -7.78
C ASP A 9 4.30 -7.43 -6.38
N LEU A 10 4.17 -6.25 -5.80
CA LEU A 10 3.49 -6.07 -4.53
C LEU A 10 2.01 -6.45 -4.61
N ILE A 11 1.30 -6.09 -5.71
CA ILE A 11 -0.12 -6.44 -5.88
C ILE A 11 -0.29 -7.96 -5.98
N ASP A 12 0.60 -8.66 -6.70
CA ASP A 12 0.58 -10.12 -6.77
C ASP A 12 0.78 -10.75 -5.38
N LYS A 13 1.78 -10.27 -4.62
CA LYS A 13 2.04 -10.72 -3.25
C LYS A 13 0.86 -10.44 -2.32
N ALA A 14 0.28 -9.25 -2.38
CA ALA A 14 -0.86 -8.86 -1.56
C ALA A 14 -2.10 -9.70 -1.92
N GLY A 15 -2.31 -10.01 -3.21
CA GLY A 15 -3.35 -10.92 -3.69
C GLY A 15 -3.18 -12.36 -3.19
N LYS A 16 -1.93 -12.78 -2.92
CA LYS A 16 -1.60 -14.06 -2.28
C LYS A 16 -1.71 -14.03 -0.75
N GLY A 17 -2.12 -12.91 -0.16
CA GLY A 17 -2.30 -12.75 1.28
C GLY A 17 -1.13 -12.09 2.02
N SER A 18 -0.14 -11.54 1.31
CA SER A 18 0.96 -10.81 1.96
C SER A 18 0.48 -9.46 2.49
N ILE A 19 0.47 -9.35 3.82
CA ILE A 19 0.11 -8.13 4.55
C ILE A 19 1.16 -7.05 4.33
N GLU A 20 2.44 -7.43 4.39
CA GLU A 20 3.58 -6.54 4.16
C GLU A 20 3.53 -5.92 2.76
N ALA A 21 3.12 -6.71 1.75
CA ALA A 21 2.96 -6.18 0.40
C ALA A 21 1.82 -5.16 0.32
N ALA A 22 0.69 -5.42 0.98
CA ALA A 22 -0.41 -4.45 1.06
C ALA A 22 -0.02 -3.18 1.82
N GLU A 23 0.78 -3.28 2.87
CA GLU A 23 1.36 -2.13 3.59
C GLU A 23 2.28 -1.32 2.66
N ALA A 24 3.20 -1.97 1.94
CA ALA A 24 4.09 -1.29 1.01
C ALA A 24 3.33 -0.60 -0.14
N ILE A 25 2.26 -1.23 -0.64
CA ILE A 25 1.37 -0.59 -1.63
C ILE A 25 0.71 0.65 -1.03
N ALA A 26 0.20 0.54 0.19
CA ALA A 26 -0.44 1.65 0.88
C ALA A 26 0.52 2.82 1.07
N GLU A 27 1.74 2.53 1.52
CA GLU A 27 2.77 3.53 1.75
C GLU A 27 3.20 4.19 0.44
N GLY A 28 3.44 3.42 -0.61
CA GLY A 28 3.85 3.99 -1.90
C GLY A 28 2.75 4.82 -2.55
N TYR A 29 1.47 4.46 -2.39
CA TYR A 29 0.38 5.34 -2.81
C TYR A 29 0.24 6.57 -1.91
N PHE A 30 0.50 6.47 -0.61
CA PHE A 30 0.45 7.60 0.32
C PHE A 30 1.56 8.62 0.04
N LYS A 31 2.77 8.14 -0.31
CA LYS A 31 3.94 8.97 -0.63
C LYS A 31 3.95 9.47 -2.08
N GLY A 32 3.17 8.87 -2.98
CA GLY A 32 3.24 9.17 -4.42
C GLY A 32 4.48 8.56 -5.09
N SER A 33 4.87 7.35 -4.66
CA SER A 33 5.98 6.61 -5.27
C SER A 33 5.58 5.89 -6.55
N PHE A 34 4.31 5.47 -6.67
CA PHE A 34 3.81 4.69 -7.81
C PHE A 34 3.19 5.52 -8.93
N ASP A 35 2.58 6.63 -8.56
CA ASP A 35 2.05 7.66 -9.44
C ASP A 35 2.85 8.93 -9.09
N ASP A 36 3.13 9.83 -10.04
CA ASP A 36 3.79 11.14 -9.78
C ASP A 36 3.11 12.00 -8.68
N LYS A 37 1.93 11.57 -8.20
CA LYS A 37 1.18 12.18 -7.11
C LYS A 37 0.70 11.12 -6.12
N PRO A 38 0.60 11.47 -4.83
CA PRO A 38 0.02 10.59 -3.82
C PRO A 38 -1.45 10.30 -4.13
N ASN A 39 -1.82 9.02 -4.06
CA ASN A 39 -3.17 8.52 -4.28
C ASN A 39 -3.77 8.03 -2.95
N LEU A 40 -4.33 8.98 -2.19
CA LEU A 40 -4.88 8.72 -0.86
C LEU A 40 -6.04 7.70 -0.89
N THR A 41 -6.85 7.68 -1.97
CA THR A 41 -7.94 6.70 -2.13
C THR A 41 -7.43 5.27 -2.20
N LYS A 42 -6.41 5.02 -3.03
CA LYS A 42 -5.79 3.69 -3.13
C LYS A 42 -4.98 3.36 -1.88
N ALA A 43 -4.26 4.33 -1.32
CA ALA A 43 -3.53 4.18 -0.06
C ALA A 43 -4.47 3.71 1.06
N LYS A 44 -5.62 4.39 1.25
CA LYS A 44 -6.63 4.02 2.24
C LYS A 44 -7.16 2.61 2.06
N LYS A 45 -7.39 2.18 0.81
CA LYS A 45 -7.90 0.83 0.51
C LYS A 45 -6.92 -0.25 0.93
N TRP A 46 -5.66 -0.11 0.54
CA TRP A 46 -4.61 -1.08 0.87
C TRP A 46 -4.21 -1.01 2.34
N ALA A 47 -4.17 0.19 2.91
CA ALA A 47 -3.90 0.38 4.34
C ALA A 47 -5.02 -0.26 5.19
N SER A 48 -6.28 -0.10 4.80
CA SER A 48 -7.42 -0.75 5.48
C SER A 48 -7.31 -2.27 5.44
N TYR A 49 -6.87 -2.83 4.32
CA TYR A 49 -6.64 -4.26 4.21
C TYR A 49 -5.49 -4.70 5.12
N ALA A 50 -4.31 -4.09 5.01
CA ALA A 50 -3.16 -4.46 5.82
C ALA A 50 -3.42 -4.28 7.33
N ALA A 51 -4.06 -3.17 7.73
CA ALA A 51 -4.41 -2.89 9.13
C ALA A 51 -5.39 -3.92 9.70
N LYS A 52 -6.42 -4.32 8.94
CA LYS A 52 -7.36 -5.37 9.35
C LYS A 52 -6.67 -6.72 9.56
N HIS A 53 -5.56 -6.96 8.89
CA HIS A 53 -4.79 -8.18 8.99
C HIS A 53 -3.61 -8.07 9.97
N GLY A 54 -3.45 -6.94 10.67
CA GLY A 54 -2.47 -6.77 11.75
C GLY A 54 -1.26 -5.90 11.44
N SER A 55 -1.22 -5.18 10.31
CA SER A 55 -0.16 -4.20 10.06
C SER A 55 -0.41 -2.90 10.83
N GLU A 56 0.47 -2.62 11.79
CA GLU A 56 0.46 -1.38 12.58
C GLU A 56 0.78 -0.15 11.74
N LYS A 57 1.78 -0.24 10.85
CA LYS A 57 2.14 0.86 9.93
C LYS A 57 0.99 1.22 9.00
N ALA A 58 0.25 0.23 8.51
CA ALA A 58 -0.93 0.50 7.70
C ALA A 58 -2.02 1.23 8.52
N ALA A 59 -2.19 0.87 9.80
CA ALA A 59 -3.08 1.60 10.69
C ALA A 59 -2.62 3.04 10.93
N GLU A 60 -1.31 3.28 11.08
CA GLU A 60 -0.75 4.63 11.15
C GLU A 60 -0.99 5.45 9.88
N ILE A 61 -0.84 4.83 8.71
CA ILE A 61 -1.14 5.48 7.42
C ILE A 61 -2.63 5.85 7.37
N LEU A 62 -3.54 4.98 7.81
CA LEU A 62 -4.97 5.29 7.91
C LEU A 62 -5.26 6.43 8.88
N ALA A 63 -4.52 6.55 9.98
CA ALA A 63 -4.68 7.64 10.93
C ALA A 63 -4.18 9.00 10.37
N LYS A 64 -3.27 8.97 9.39
CA LYS A 64 -2.69 10.16 8.72
C LYS A 64 -3.42 10.55 7.43
N LEU A 65 -4.34 9.71 6.95
CA LEU A 65 -5.15 9.87 5.74
C LEU A 65 -6.46 10.62 6.01
#